data_AF-A0A7J7K661-F1
#
_entry.id   AF-A0A7J7K661-F1
#
_cell.length_a   1.000
_cell.length_b   1.000
_cell.length_c   1.000
_cell.angle_alpha   90.00
_cell.angle_beta   90.00
_cell.angle_gamma   90.00
#
_symmetry.space_group_name_H-M   'P 1'
#
loop_
_entity.id
_entity.type
_entity.pdbx_description
1 polymer ?
#
loop_
_entity_poly.entity_id
_entity_poly.type
_entity_poly.pdbx_seq_one_letter_code
_entity_poly.pdbx_strand_id
1 'polypeptide(L)'
;MHLINFRIENVTKSPVLSHITASINGLSTIKAYKKEEAFFDKLNSLQDRNSMALMLACNSQSWTFVSTEIFSVWVLVSLFLLIKLAPGPFLTFSLAALALISVFTVSDTLSFAMRNAIDFSTRFTSAERIQSYIDNLKPEAPAIVEHHRPEKDWPTRGAIRFINVDARYREGLPLVLKNIS
;
A
#
# COMPACT_ATOMS: atom_id res chain seq x y z
N MET A 1 0.43 14.67 5.03
CA MET A 1 1.67 14.64 4.22
C MET A 1 2.30 13.24 4.20
N HIS A 2 2.48 12.55 5.34
CA HIS A 2 3.07 11.20 5.39
C HIS A 2 2.36 10.10 4.59
N LEU A 3 1.03 10.09 4.55
CA LEU A 3 0.25 9.12 3.75
C LEU A 3 0.51 9.25 2.24
N ILE A 4 0.89 10.44 1.77
CA ILE A 4 1.17 10.70 0.35
C ILE A 4 2.49 10.03 -0.04
N ASN A 5 3.50 10.08 0.83
CA ASN A 5 4.82 9.49 0.56
C ASN A 5 4.75 7.97 0.41
N PHE A 6 4.04 7.27 1.31
CA PHE A 6 3.85 5.81 1.21
C PHE A 6 2.97 5.41 0.02
N ARG A 7 2.01 6.25 -0.36
CA ARG A 7 1.23 6.02 -1.59
C ARG A 7 2.11 6.16 -2.83
N ILE A 8 3.00 7.16 -2.87
CA ILE A 8 3.93 7.36 -3.99
C ILE A 8 4.89 6.16 -4.11
N GLU A 9 5.46 5.68 -3.00
CA GLU A 9 6.34 4.50 -3.01
C GLU A 9 5.64 3.25 -3.58
N ASN A 10 4.41 2.98 -3.13
CA ASN A 10 3.63 1.86 -3.64
C ASN A 10 3.30 2.01 -5.14
N VAL A 11 3.04 3.24 -5.60
CA VAL A 11 2.78 3.55 -7.00
C VAL A 11 4.03 3.44 -7.86
N THR A 12 5.23 3.79 -7.37
CA THR A 12 6.48 3.68 -8.12
C THR A 12 7.01 2.25 -8.21
N LYS A 13 6.73 1.42 -7.21
CA LYS A 13 7.15 0.00 -7.18
C LYS A 13 6.37 -0.88 -8.16
N SER A 14 5.08 -0.61 -8.36
CA SER A 14 4.21 -1.44 -9.21
C SER A 14 4.68 -1.51 -10.69
N PRO A 15 5.05 -0.41 -11.36
CA PRO A 15 5.60 -0.44 -12.72
C PRO A 15 6.89 -1.24 -12.85
N VAL A 16 7.77 -1.21 -11.84
CA VAL A 16 9.02 -1.99 -11.83
C VAL A 16 8.71 -3.49 -11.87
N LEU A 17 7.82 -3.95 -10.99
CA LEU A 17 7.41 -5.36 -10.94
C LEU A 17 6.70 -5.78 -12.23
N SER A 18 5.78 -4.96 -12.73
CA SER A 18 5.07 -5.23 -13.98
C SER A 18 6.04 -5.35 -15.17
N HIS A 19 7.04 -4.47 -15.25
CA HIS A 19 8.05 -4.51 -16.30
C HIS A 19 8.92 -5.77 -16.21
N ILE A 20 9.34 -6.16 -15.00
CA ILE A 20 10.11 -7.40 -14.78
C ILE A 20 9.29 -8.62 -15.21
N THR A 21 8.04 -8.73 -14.77
CA THR A 21 7.15 -9.84 -15.14
C THR A 21 6.93 -9.91 -16.65
N ALA A 22 6.67 -8.77 -17.31
CA ALA A 22 6.53 -8.71 -18.76
C ALA A 22 7.82 -9.13 -19.48
N SER A 23 8.98 -8.71 -18.97
CA SER A 23 10.29 -9.03 -19.55
C SER A 23 10.63 -10.52 -19.42
N ILE A 24 10.30 -11.15 -18.29
CA ILE A 24 10.50 -12.60 -18.08
C ILE A 24 9.61 -13.39 -19.03
N ASN A 25 8.33 -13.04 -19.12
CA ASN A 25 7.38 -13.73 -19.99
C ASN A 25 7.71 -13.53 -21.49
N GLY A 26 8.28 -12.38 -21.86
CA GLY A 26 8.67 -12.03 -23.23
C GLY A 26 10.15 -12.26 -23.57
N LEU A 27 10.91 -12.97 -22.72
CA LEU A 27 12.37 -13.01 -22.82
C LEU A 27 12.88 -13.56 -24.16
N SER A 28 12.22 -14.59 -24.69
CA SER A 28 12.55 -15.18 -26.00
C SER A 28 12.39 -14.16 -27.14
N THR A 29 11.32 -13.38 -27.12
CA THR A 29 11.06 -12.31 -28.07
C THR A 29 12.10 -11.19 -27.95
N ILE A 30 12.40 -10.74 -26.74
CA ILE A 30 13.40 -9.67 -26.51
C ILE A 30 14.77 -10.07 -27.07
N LYS A 31 15.20 -11.31 -26.81
CA LYS A 31 16.45 -11.85 -27.34
C LYS A 31 16.43 -12.01 -28.86
N ALA A 32 15.32 -12.49 -29.42
CA ALA A 32 15.19 -12.64 -30.87
C ALA A 32 15.33 -11.31 -31.62
N TYR A 33 14.80 -10.22 -31.05
CA TYR A 33 14.91 -8.87 -31.62
C TYR A 33 16.14 -8.08 -31.15
N LYS A 34 17.01 -8.65 -30.29
CA LYS A 34 18.20 -8.01 -29.72
C LYS A 34 17.90 -6.65 -29.06
N LYS A 35 16.83 -6.60 -28.25
CA LYS A 35 16.34 -5.37 -27.58
C LYS A 35 16.64 -5.34 -26.08
N GLU A 36 17.58 -6.15 -25.59
CA GLU A 36 17.91 -6.27 -24.17
C GLU A 36 18.29 -4.92 -23.55
N GLU A 37 19.17 -4.16 -24.19
CA GLU A 37 19.67 -2.87 -23.70
C GLU A 37 18.54 -1.86 -23.46
N ALA A 38 17.62 -1.74 -24.42
CA ALA A 38 16.45 -0.85 -24.29
C ALA A 38 15.54 -1.23 -23.11
N PHE A 39 15.39 -2.53 -22.84
CA PHE A 39 14.63 -3.03 -21.68
C PHE A 39 15.39 -2.79 -20.37
N PHE A 40 16.72 -2.94 -20.37
CA PHE A 40 17.56 -2.62 -19.21
C PHE A 40 17.53 -1.13 -18.88
N ASP A 41 17.66 -0.24 -19.88
CA ASP A 41 17.57 1.20 -19.69
C ASP A 41 16.20 1.61 -19.14
N LYS A 42 15.14 0.99 -19.66
CA LYS A 42 13.78 1.23 -19.15
C LYS A 42 13.63 0.79 -17.71
N LEU A 43 14.15 -0.38 -17.35
CA LEU A 43 14.16 -0.88 -15.99
C LEU A 43 14.95 0.04 -15.06
N ASN A 44 16.14 0.48 -15.47
CA ASN A 44 16.97 1.41 -14.71
C ASN A 44 16.25 2.73 -14.45
N SER A 45 15.58 3.30 -15.47
CA SER A 45 14.79 4.53 -15.30
C SER A 45 13.62 4.35 -14.32
N LEU A 46 12.93 3.21 -14.36
CA LEU A 46 11.86 2.92 -13.41
C LEU A 46 12.41 2.70 -11.99
N GLN A 47 13.55 2.03 -11.88
CA GLN A 47 14.23 1.79 -10.61
C GLN A 47 14.73 3.09 -9.99
N ASP A 48 15.31 3.99 -10.77
CA ASP A 48 15.79 5.30 -10.31
C ASP A 48 14.65 6.15 -9.71
N ARG A 49 13.50 6.17 -10.39
CA ARG A 49 12.28 6.82 -9.86
C ARG A 49 11.82 6.22 -8.54
N ASN A 50 11.86 4.89 -8.43
CA ASN A 50 11.49 4.21 -7.20
C ASN A 50 12.49 4.50 -6.06
N SER A 51 13.79 4.50 -6.35
CA SER A 51 14.84 4.86 -5.39
C SER A 51 14.69 6.29 -4.91
N MET A 52 14.40 7.25 -5.80
CA MET A 52 14.14 8.64 -5.44
C MET A 52 12.93 8.75 -4.50
N ALA A 53 11.84 8.04 -4.78
CA ALA A 53 10.66 8.01 -3.90
C ALA A 53 11.00 7.43 -2.51
N LEU A 54 11.78 6.35 -2.45
CA LEU A 54 12.25 5.75 -1.19
C LEU A 54 13.14 6.71 -0.39
N MET A 55 14.07 7.41 -1.06
CA MET A 55 14.93 8.40 -0.41
C MET A 55 14.12 9.56 0.17
N LEU A 56 13.12 10.06 -0.57
CA LEU A 56 12.22 11.10 -0.07
C LEU A 56 11.40 10.63 1.13
N ALA A 57 10.92 9.39 1.13
CA ALA A 57 10.21 8.79 2.26
C ALA A 57 11.11 8.68 3.50
N CYS A 58 12.35 8.20 3.34
CA CYS A 58 13.34 8.10 4.41
C CYS A 58 13.71 9.47 4.98
N ASN A 59 13.94 10.47 4.12
CA ASN A 59 14.20 11.85 4.55
C ASN A 59 13.02 12.44 5.31
N SER A 60 11.78 12.19 4.86
CA SER A 60 10.57 12.64 5.55
C SER A 60 10.42 12.01 6.93
N GLN A 61 10.75 10.73 7.07
CA GLN A 61 10.75 10.03 8.36
C GLN A 61 11.82 10.60 9.31
N SER A 62 13.03 10.83 8.79
CA SER A 62 14.14 11.41 9.53
C SER A 62 13.82 12.84 10.00
N TRP A 63 13.23 13.65 9.12
CA TRP A 63 12.79 15.01 9.46
C TRP A 63 11.78 15.02 10.61
N THR A 64 10.83 14.08 10.59
CA THR A 64 9.81 13.96 11.65
C THR A 64 10.44 13.60 12.99
N PHE A 65 11.39 12.66 12.98
CA PHE A 65 12.15 12.31 14.17
C PHE A 65 12.92 13.51 14.73
N VAL A 66 13.70 14.20 13.89
CA VAL A 66 14.46 15.40 14.30
C VAL A 66 13.54 16.48 14.85
N SER A 67 12.38 16.71 14.22
CA SER A 67 11.42 17.71 14.71
C SER A 67 10.84 17.36 16.08
N THR A 68 10.63 16.08 16.36
CA THR A 68 10.15 15.59 17.66
C THR A 68 11.24 15.72 18.73
N GLU A 69 12.48 15.43 18.38
CA GLU A 69 13.63 15.61 19.27
C GLU A 69 13.89 17.08 19.60
N ILE A 70 13.74 18.00 18.63
CA ILE A 70 13.82 19.44 18.89
C ILE A 70 12.75 19.85 19.92
N PHE A 71 11.52 19.33 19.80
CA PHE A 71 10.46 19.60 20.77
C PHE A 71 10.79 19.05 22.17
N SER A 72 11.35 17.84 22.24
CA SER A 72 11.86 17.24 23.49
C SER A 72 12.89 18.15 24.17
N VAL A 73 13.86 18.69 23.42
CA VAL A 73 14.86 19.63 23.94
C VAL A 73 14.22 20.90 24.51
N TRP A 74 13.20 21.47 23.86
CA TRP A 74 12.47 22.63 24.40
C TRP A 74 11.78 22.33 25.73
N VAL A 75 11.18 21.14 25.87
CA VAL A 75 10.56 20.68 27.12
C VAL A 75 11.63 20.52 28.22
N LEU A 76 12.78 19.95 27.90
CA LEU A 76 13.90 19.78 28.84
C LEU A 76 14.46 21.13 29.33
N VAL A 77 14.65 22.09 28.44
CA VAL A 77 15.10 23.45 28.80
C VAL A 77 14.08 24.13 29.70
N SER A 78 12.78 24.00 29.39
CA SER A 78 11.70 24.55 30.21
C SER A 78 11.69 23.93 31.60
N LEU A 79 11.84 22.60 31.70
CA LEU A 79 11.93 21.89 32.98
C LEU A 79 13.16 22.35 33.79
N PHE A 80 14.31 22.52 33.15
CA PHE A 80 15.52 23.00 33.82
C PHE A 80 15.36 24.44 34.36
N LEU A 81 14.74 25.33 33.58
CA LEU A 81 14.41 26.69 34.02
C LEU A 81 13.47 26.68 35.22
N LEU A 82 12.42 25.86 35.20
CA LEU A 82 11.49 25.72 36.32
C LEU A 82 12.19 25.24 37.60
N ILE A 83 13.08 24.25 37.48
CA ILE A 83 13.87 23.75 38.62
C ILE A 83 14.77 24.86 39.20
N LYS A 84 15.37 25.70 38.35
CA LYS A 84 16.23 26.82 38.78
C LYS A 84 15.46 27.99 39.41
N LEU A 85 14.25 28.26 38.93
CA LEU A 85 13.42 29.39 39.38
C LEU A 85 12.51 29.06 40.56
N ALA A 86 12.31 27.78 40.89
CA ALA A 86 11.46 27.36 41.99
C ALA A 86 12.06 27.74 43.37
N PRO A 87 11.36 28.55 44.19
CA PRO A 87 11.82 28.86 45.54
C PRO A 87 11.52 27.68 46.48
N GLY A 88 12.57 26.94 46.88
CA GLY A 88 12.52 25.98 47.98
C GLY A 88 13.30 24.68 47.76
N PRO A 89 13.56 23.88 48.82
CA PRO A 89 14.31 22.63 48.76
C PRO A 89 13.50 21.44 48.20
N PHE A 90 12.50 21.69 47.37
CA PHE A 90 11.49 20.70 46.98
C PHE A 90 11.96 19.67 45.95
N LEU A 91 13.10 19.89 45.29
CA LEU A 91 13.60 19.02 44.22
C LEU A 91 14.90 18.33 44.64
N THR A 92 14.80 17.06 45.02
CA THR A 92 15.97 16.18 45.14
C THR A 92 16.58 15.95 43.75
N PHE A 93 17.91 15.92 43.65
CA PHE A 93 18.64 15.61 42.41
C PHE A 93 18.10 14.35 41.70
N SER A 94 17.71 13.33 42.47
CA SER A 94 17.11 12.10 41.95
C SER A 94 15.79 12.33 41.21
N LEU A 95 14.89 13.19 41.71
CA LEU A 95 13.62 13.51 41.06
C LEU A 95 13.83 14.30 39.77
N ALA A 96 14.79 15.23 39.76
CA ALA A 96 15.14 15.98 38.56
C ALA A 96 15.73 15.06 37.47
N ALA A 97 16.63 14.15 37.84
CA ALA A 97 17.18 13.16 36.92
C ALA A 97 16.08 12.22 36.35
N LEU A 98 15.15 11.78 37.19
CA LEU A 98 14.01 10.96 36.76
C LEU A 98 13.13 11.71 35.75
N ALA A 99 12.84 12.98 36.00
CA ALA A 99 12.03 13.81 35.11
C ALA A 99 12.71 14.06 33.75
N LEU A 100 14.04 14.19 33.72
CA LEU A 100 14.79 14.31 32.47
C LEU A 100 14.71 13.01 31.65
N ILE A 101 14.97 11.86 32.29
CA ILE A 101 14.95 10.56 31.61
C ILE A 101 13.53 10.21 31.12
N SER A 102 12.50 10.59 31.86
CA SER A 102 11.11 10.33 31.45
C SER A 102 10.73 11.12 30.19
N VAL A 103 11.17 12.37 30.05
CA VAL A 103 10.91 13.18 28.84
C VAL A 103 11.55 12.56 27.59
N PHE A 104 12.80 12.10 27.69
CA PHE A 104 13.45 11.37 26.59
C PHE A 104 12.70 10.09 26.25
N THR A 105 12.37 9.28 27.25
CA THR A 105 11.64 8.00 27.05
C THR A 105 10.28 8.22 26.39
N VAL A 106 9.54 9.25 26.80
CA VAL A 106 8.26 9.60 26.20
C VAL A 106 8.42 10.07 24.75
N SER A 107 9.48 10.81 24.44
CA SER A 107 9.74 11.30 23.07
C SER A 107 10.09 10.16 22.11
N ASP A 108 10.92 9.21 22.55
CA ASP A 108 11.27 8.01 21.80
C ASP A 108 10.06 7.12 21.55
N THR A 109 9.27 6.86 22.60
CA THR A 109 8.07 6.02 22.50
C THR A 109 7.00 6.66 21.62
N LEU A 110 6.83 7.98 21.68
CA LEU A 110 5.91 8.72 20.81
C LEU A 110 6.36 8.64 19.35
N SER A 111 7.65 8.86 19.06
CA SER A 111 8.22 8.73 17.71
C SER A 111 8.01 7.32 17.16
N PHE A 112 8.22 6.29 18.00
CA PHE A 112 7.96 4.90 17.62
C PHE A 112 6.46 4.64 17.38
N ALA A 113 5.58 5.12 18.26
CA ALA A 113 4.14 4.95 18.12
C ALA A 113 3.60 5.61 16.85
N MET A 114 4.09 6.81 16.50
CA MET A 114 3.74 7.50 15.26
C MET A 114 4.13 6.68 14.02
N ARG A 115 5.33 6.08 13.99
CA ARG A 115 5.75 5.18 12.90
C ARG A 115 4.80 3.99 12.76
N ASN A 116 4.48 3.33 13.88
CA ASN A 116 3.55 2.19 13.88
C ASN A 116 2.13 2.58 13.43
N ALA A 117 1.65 3.76 13.80
CA ALA A 117 0.34 4.24 13.38
C ALA A 117 0.26 4.45 11.85
N ILE A 118 1.34 4.96 11.24
CA ILE A 118 1.44 5.13 9.78
C ILE A 118 1.48 3.76 9.08
N ASP A 119 2.28 2.82 9.60
CA ASP A 119 2.35 1.46 9.06
C ASP A 119 1.00 0.74 9.16
N PHE A 120 0.31 0.91 10.28
CA PHE A 120 -1.03 0.37 10.49
C PHE A 120 -2.04 0.94 9.49
N SER A 121 -2.09 2.26 9.32
CA SER A 121 -2.97 2.92 8.36
C SER A 121 -2.72 2.45 6.92
N THR A 122 -1.44 2.27 6.55
CA THR A 122 -1.06 1.75 5.24
C THR A 122 -1.57 0.32 5.01
N ARG A 123 -1.45 -0.55 6.03
CA ARG A 123 -1.99 -1.92 5.95
C ARG A 123 -3.51 -1.93 5.92
N PHE A 124 -4.15 -1.04 6.68
CA PHE A 124 -5.61 -0.92 6.74
C PHE A 124 -6.23 -0.54 5.40
N THR A 125 -5.52 0.24 4.57
CA THR A 125 -5.97 0.55 3.19
C THR A 125 -6.27 -0.73 2.38
N SER A 126 -5.53 -1.82 2.60
CA SER A 126 -5.81 -3.10 1.93
C SER A 126 -7.12 -3.73 2.41
N ALA A 127 -7.43 -3.61 3.70
CA ALA A 127 -8.69 -4.08 4.27
C ALA A 127 -9.88 -3.26 3.74
N GLU A 128 -9.75 -1.93 3.66
CA GLU A 128 -10.76 -1.04 3.05
C GLU A 128 -11.04 -1.43 1.60
N ARG A 129 -10.01 -1.81 0.83
CA ARG A 129 -10.19 -2.30 -0.55
C ARG A 129 -10.96 -3.60 -0.62
N ILE A 130 -10.69 -4.55 0.28
CA ILE A 130 -11.45 -5.81 0.35
C ILE A 130 -12.91 -5.53 0.69
N GLN A 131 -13.14 -4.69 1.69
CA GLN A 131 -14.50 -4.28 2.08
C GLN A 131 -15.22 -3.61 0.91
N SER A 132 -14.55 -2.70 0.20
CA SER A 132 -15.08 -2.06 -0.99
C SER A 132 -15.44 -3.06 -2.10
N TYR A 133 -14.71 -4.17 -2.24
CA TYR A 133 -15.07 -5.21 -3.21
C TYR A 133 -16.26 -6.04 -2.74
N ILE A 134 -16.41 -6.27 -1.45
CA ILE A 134 -17.58 -6.95 -0.90
C ILE A 134 -18.85 -6.11 -1.10
N ASP A 135 -18.76 -4.80 -0.85
CA ASP A 135 -19.95 -3.93 -0.84
C ASP A 135 -20.35 -3.44 -2.26
N ASN A 136 -19.39 -3.19 -3.14
CA ASN A 136 -19.65 -2.53 -4.44
C ASN A 136 -19.56 -3.46 -5.66
N LEU A 137 -18.99 -4.67 -5.54
CA LEU A 137 -18.87 -5.56 -6.68
C LEU A 137 -20.18 -6.31 -6.89
N LYS A 138 -20.75 -6.21 -8.09
CA LYS A 138 -21.92 -7.01 -8.48
C LYS A 138 -21.52 -8.50 -8.47
N PRO A 139 -22.13 -9.34 -7.62
CA PRO A 139 -21.79 -10.75 -7.58
C PRO A 139 -22.21 -11.43 -8.87
N GLU A 140 -21.43 -12.43 -9.27
CA GLU A 140 -21.84 -13.37 -10.32
C GLU A 140 -23.06 -14.19 -9.84
N ALA A 141 -23.76 -14.82 -10.78
CA ALA A 141 -24.87 -15.69 -10.44
C ALA A 141 -24.41 -16.82 -9.49
N PRO A 142 -25.25 -17.25 -8.54
CA PRO A 142 -24.88 -18.31 -7.60
C PRO A 142 -24.48 -19.59 -8.36
N ALA A 143 -23.39 -20.21 -7.92
CA ALA A 143 -22.84 -21.40 -8.56
C ALA A 143 -23.83 -22.59 -8.57
N ILE A 144 -24.72 -22.64 -7.57
CA ILE A 144 -25.77 -23.66 -7.46
C ILE A 144 -27.09 -22.94 -7.24
N VAL A 145 -28.06 -23.25 -8.11
CA VAL A 145 -29.46 -22.88 -7.92
C VAL A 145 -30.20 -24.15 -7.51
N GLU A 146 -30.45 -24.33 -6.21
CA GLU A 146 -30.97 -25.60 -5.65
C GLU A 146 -32.26 -26.09 -6.33
N HIS A 147 -33.12 -25.17 -6.74
CA HIS A 147 -34.38 -25.50 -7.41
C HIS A 147 -34.27 -25.71 -8.93
N HIS A 148 -33.10 -25.51 -9.53
CA HIS A 148 -32.86 -25.61 -10.98
C HIS A 148 -31.60 -26.42 -11.31
N ARG A 149 -31.27 -27.39 -10.45
CA ARG A 149 -30.10 -28.24 -10.67
C ARG A 149 -30.40 -29.28 -11.75
N PRO A 150 -29.50 -29.51 -12.71
CA PRO A 150 -29.65 -30.61 -13.66
C PRO A 150 -29.69 -31.95 -12.95
N GLU A 151 -30.33 -32.94 -13.56
CA GLU A 151 -30.33 -34.32 -13.07
C GLU A 151 -28.90 -34.88 -13.00
N LYS A 152 -28.67 -35.91 -12.16
CA LYS A 152 -27.33 -36.50 -11.98
C LYS A 152 -26.74 -37.04 -13.29
N ASP A 153 -27.60 -37.47 -14.21
CA ASP A 153 -27.23 -38.05 -15.49
C ASP A 153 -27.15 -37.00 -16.61
N TRP A 154 -27.23 -35.71 -16.26
CA TRP A 154 -27.02 -34.61 -17.20
C TRP A 154 -25.52 -34.34 -17.42
N PRO A 155 -25.08 -34.09 -18.67
CA PRO A 155 -25.85 -34.16 -19.91
C PRO A 155 -25.89 -35.59 -20.47
N THR A 156 -27.09 -36.13 -20.70
CA THR A 156 -27.27 -37.48 -21.27
C THR A 156 -26.88 -37.55 -22.75
N ARG A 157 -26.94 -36.40 -23.45
CA ARG A 157 -26.44 -36.21 -24.81
C ARG A 157 -25.63 -34.91 -24.84
N GLY A 158 -24.38 -34.97 -25.31
CA GLY A 158 -23.49 -33.81 -25.43
C GLY A 158 -23.82 -32.87 -26.60
N ALA A 159 -25.10 -32.57 -26.84
CA ALA A 159 -25.53 -31.68 -27.91
C ALA A 159 -25.74 -30.27 -27.38
N ILE A 160 -25.04 -29.29 -27.96
CA ILE A 160 -25.20 -27.87 -27.65
C ILE A 160 -25.92 -27.21 -28.84
N ARG A 161 -27.00 -26.49 -28.55
CA ARG A 161 -27.73 -25.69 -29.54
C ARG A 161 -27.69 -24.24 -29.12
N PHE A 162 -27.18 -23.37 -29.99
CA PHE A 162 -27.30 -21.94 -29.81
C PHE A 162 -28.66 -21.51 -30.38
N ILE A 163 -29.37 -20.62 -29.70
CA ILE A 163 -30.66 -20.10 -30.18
C ILE A 163 -30.62 -18.60 -29.93
N ASN A 164 -30.50 -17.82 -31.01
CA ASN A 164 -30.49 -16.36 -30.98
C ASN A 164 -29.50 -15.79 -29.94
N VAL A 165 -28.29 -16.34 -29.90
CA VAL A 165 -27.31 -15.95 -28.88
C VAL A 165 -26.63 -14.66 -29.30
N ASP A 166 -26.74 -13.66 -28.43
CA ASP A 166 -26.09 -12.37 -28.51
C ASP A 166 -25.08 -12.23 -27.36
N ALA A 167 -23.88 -11.76 -27.66
CA ALA A 167 -22.84 -11.58 -26.64
C ALA A 167 -22.05 -10.30 -26.84
N ARG A 168 -21.69 -9.68 -25.71
CA ARG A 168 -20.82 -8.50 -25.62
C ARG A 168 -19.85 -8.65 -24.45
N TYR A 169 -18.66 -8.09 -24.58
CA TYR A 169 -17.63 -8.16 -23.54
C TYR A 169 -17.88 -7.24 -22.35
N ARG A 170 -18.47 -6.07 -22.58
CA ARG A 170 -18.81 -5.10 -21.52
C ARG A 170 -20.09 -4.36 -21.90
N GLU A 171 -20.84 -3.96 -20.89
CA GLU A 171 -22.04 -3.14 -21.08
C GLU A 171 -21.72 -1.85 -21.83
N GLY A 172 -22.55 -1.48 -22.81
CA GLY A 172 -22.33 -0.30 -23.66
C GLY A 172 -21.43 -0.52 -24.89
N LEU A 173 -20.73 -1.65 -25.02
CA LEU A 173 -20.05 -2.01 -26.27
C LEU A 173 -21.01 -2.68 -27.27
N PRO A 174 -20.73 -2.57 -28.58
CA PRO A 174 -21.51 -3.26 -29.60
C PRO A 174 -21.46 -4.79 -29.38
N LEU A 175 -22.55 -5.44 -29.76
CA LEU A 175 -22.62 -6.91 -29.80
C LEU A 175 -21.56 -7.45 -30.76
N VAL A 176 -20.75 -8.39 -30.29
CA VAL A 176 -19.72 -9.08 -31.09
C VAL A 176 -20.32 -10.33 -31.72
N LEU A 177 -21.06 -11.11 -30.93
CA LEU A 177 -21.90 -12.19 -31.44
C LEU A 177 -23.31 -11.66 -31.62
N LYS A 178 -23.86 -11.85 -32.81
CA LYS A 178 -25.20 -11.36 -33.19
C LYS A 178 -25.99 -12.51 -33.79
N ASN A 179 -27.07 -12.88 -33.12
CA ASN A 179 -28.08 -13.83 -33.57
C ASN A 179 -27.48 -15.16 -34.06
N ILE A 180 -26.68 -15.80 -33.20
CA ILE A 180 -26.09 -17.11 -33.51
C ILE A 180 -27.10 -18.20 -33.18
N SER A 181 -27.35 -19.08 -34.15
CA SER A 181 -28.32 -20.19 -34.12
C SER A 181 -27.71 -21.47 -34.68
#